data_AF-A0A1A8PLP7-F1
#
_entry.id   AF-A0A1A8PLP7-F1
#
_cell.length_a   1.000
_cell.length_b   1.000
_cell.length_c   1.000
_cell.angle_alpha   90.00
_cell.angle_beta   90.00
_cell.angle_gamma   90.00
#
_symmetry.space_group_name_H-M   'P 1'
#
loop_
_entity.id
_entity.type
_entity.pdbx_description
1 polymer ?
#
loop_
_entity_poly.entity_id
_entity_poly.type
_entity_poly.pdbx_seq_one_letter_code
_entity_poly.pdbx_strand_id
1 'polypeptide(L)'
;VKELGVVVYNCSSLASDLHKVFQSYWEMGQSNSSLPQPWPAKYDTNINKHHPLQVKEENSTSSLYIAGSPPSFCPKSRTQDLEAILSSISEAQEFVDVAVMEYFPTIFFEKPQKYWPFIDDAIRTAAFE
;
A
#
# COMPACT_ATOMS: atom_id res chain seq x y z
N VAL A 1 15.92 -13.50 -6.99
CA VAL A 1 14.94 -12.47 -6.58
C VAL A 1 14.95 -11.39 -7.64
N LYS A 2 13.78 -11.02 -8.18
CA LYS A 2 13.66 -9.82 -9.02
C LYS A 2 13.36 -8.66 -8.07
N GLU A 3 14.12 -7.57 -8.19
CA GLU A 3 13.86 -6.33 -7.45
C GLU A 3 13.27 -5.32 -8.44
N LEU A 4 12.15 -4.70 -8.06
CA LEU A 4 11.47 -3.69 -8.85
C LEU A 4 11.37 -2.39 -8.06
N GLY A 5 11.77 -1.28 -8.69
CA GLY A 5 11.60 0.06 -8.17
C GLY A 5 10.91 0.94 -9.20
N VAL A 6 10.16 1.93 -8.73
CA VAL A 6 9.53 2.95 -9.56
C VAL A 6 10.09 4.30 -9.16
N VAL A 7 10.47 5.11 -10.14
CA VAL A 7 10.89 6.50 -9.94
C VAL A 7 9.94 7.42 -10.69
N VAL A 8 9.53 8.51 -10.03
CA VAL A 8 8.64 9.52 -10.60
C VAL A 8 9.33 10.87 -10.46
N TYR A 9 9.50 11.56 -11.58
CA TYR A 9 10.17 12.86 -11.63
C TYR A 9 9.14 14.00 -11.67
N ASN A 10 9.58 15.20 -11.25
CA ASN A 10 8.80 16.44 -11.35
C ASN A 10 7.39 16.39 -10.73
N CYS A 11 7.19 15.58 -9.68
CA CYS A 11 5.89 15.41 -9.02
C CYS A 11 5.98 15.79 -7.53
N SER A 12 5.90 17.09 -7.23
CA SER A 12 6.00 17.60 -5.86
C SER A 12 4.87 17.10 -4.95
N SER A 13 3.65 16.94 -5.49
CA SER A 13 2.51 16.40 -4.75
C SER A 13 2.77 14.97 -4.26
N LEU A 14 3.31 14.11 -5.13
CA LEU A 14 3.66 12.74 -4.76
C LEU A 14 4.83 12.70 -3.78
N ALA A 15 5.86 13.53 -4.00
CA ALA A 15 7.01 13.60 -3.10
C ALA A 15 6.60 14.06 -1.68
N SER A 16 5.73 15.05 -1.58
CA SER A 16 5.15 15.51 -0.31
C SER A 16 4.32 14.42 0.37
N ASP A 17 3.54 13.67 -0.41
CA ASP A 17 2.73 12.57 0.09
C ASP A 17 3.59 11.41 0.63
N LEU A 18 4.63 11.02 -0.11
CA LEU A 18 5.62 10.04 0.34
C LEU A 18 6.36 10.52 1.59
N HIS A 19 6.66 11.82 1.68
CA HIS A 19 7.30 12.39 2.86
C HIS A 19 6.45 12.24 4.12
N LYS A 20 5.11 12.36 4.01
CA LYS A 20 4.21 12.10 5.14
C LYS A 20 4.30 10.65 5.63
N VAL A 21 4.37 9.69 4.71
CA VAL A 21 4.57 8.27 5.04
C VAL A 21 5.91 8.10 5.76
N PHE A 22 7.00 8.63 5.19
CA PHE A 22 8.32 8.56 5.85
C PHE A 22 8.29 9.16 7.27
N GLN A 23 7.66 10.32 7.44
CA GLN A 23 7.58 11.01 8.72
C GLN A 23 6.75 10.24 9.76
N SER A 24 5.70 9.50 9.37
CA SER A 24 4.93 8.70 10.34
C SER A 24 5.78 7.56 10.92
N TYR A 25 6.58 6.90 10.07
CA TYR A 25 7.57 5.92 10.50
C TYR A 25 8.67 6.54 11.34
N TRP A 26 9.16 7.71 10.95
CA TRP A 26 10.19 8.43 11.69
C TRP A 26 9.75 8.79 13.12
N GLU A 27 8.51 9.24 13.30
CA GLU A 27 7.95 9.51 14.63
C GLU A 27 7.91 8.25 15.52
N MET A 28 7.55 7.11 14.95
CA MET A 28 7.53 5.83 15.68
C MET A 28 8.93 5.26 15.95
N GLY A 29 9.96 5.82 15.32
CA GLY A 29 11.36 5.51 15.61
C GLY A 29 11.94 6.30 16.78
N GLN A 30 11.22 7.29 17.32
CA GLN A 30 11.72 8.11 18.42
C GLN A 30 11.59 7.41 19.78
N SER A 31 12.49 7.75 20.71
CA SER A 31 12.41 7.27 22.10
C SER A 31 11.08 7.66 22.73
N ASN A 32 10.42 6.69 23.37
CA ASN A 32 9.11 6.85 24.03
C ASN A 32 7.95 7.24 23.09
N SER A 33 8.06 6.95 21.78
CA SER A 33 6.92 7.08 20.88
C SER A 33 5.81 6.10 21.25
N SER A 34 4.55 6.53 21.10
CA SER A 34 3.37 5.66 21.22
C SER A 34 2.49 5.84 19.99
N LEU A 35 1.73 4.79 19.64
CA LEU A 35 0.85 4.83 18.49
C LEU A 35 -0.25 5.90 18.69
N PRO A 36 -0.30 6.94 17.84
CA PRO A 36 -1.33 7.97 17.95
C PRO A 36 -2.71 7.39 17.63
N GLN A 37 -3.73 7.81 18.38
CA GLN A 37 -5.12 7.49 18.09
C GLN A 37 -6.02 8.72 18.27
N PRO A 38 -6.47 9.37 17.18
CA PRO A 38 -6.11 9.13 15.77
C PRO A 38 -4.70 9.64 15.42
N TRP A 39 -4.21 9.27 14.22
CA TRP A 39 -3.03 9.91 13.64
C TRP A 39 -3.25 11.41 13.44
N PRO A 40 -2.26 12.28 13.73
CA PRO A 40 -2.38 13.72 13.52
C PRO A 40 -2.67 14.08 12.05
N ALA A 41 -3.53 15.09 11.83
CA ALA A 41 -3.98 15.50 10.50
C ALA A 41 -2.85 15.91 9.53
N LYS A 42 -1.66 16.25 10.04
CA LYS A 42 -0.47 16.52 9.20
C LYS A 42 -0.06 15.32 8.34
N TYR A 43 -0.46 14.10 8.73
CA TYR A 43 -0.22 12.87 7.99
C TYR A 43 -1.31 12.54 6.97
N ASP A 44 -2.46 13.21 7.04
CA ASP A 44 -3.56 12.96 6.12
C ASP A 44 -3.16 13.22 4.68
N THR A 45 -3.82 12.51 3.77
CA THR A 45 -3.62 12.61 2.32
C THR A 45 -4.95 12.74 1.59
N ASN A 46 -4.93 13.52 0.52
CA ASN A 46 -6.01 13.58 -0.47
C ASN A 46 -5.74 12.66 -1.67
N ILE A 47 -4.61 11.96 -1.68
CA ILE A 47 -4.17 11.06 -2.74
C ILE A 47 -4.38 9.62 -2.24
N ASN A 48 -5.40 8.96 -2.76
CA ASN A 48 -5.78 7.60 -2.36
C ASN A 48 -6.44 6.86 -3.52
N LYS A 49 -6.93 5.64 -3.28
CA LYS A 49 -7.54 4.80 -4.31
C LYS A 49 -8.73 5.50 -4.99
N HIS A 50 -9.55 6.20 -4.20
CA HIS A 50 -10.73 6.90 -4.72
C HIS A 50 -10.40 8.22 -5.42
N HIS A 51 -9.30 8.86 -5.01
CA HIS A 51 -8.81 10.11 -5.59
C HIS A 51 -7.32 9.97 -5.95
N PRO A 52 -6.97 9.18 -6.98
CA PRO A 52 -5.58 8.99 -7.36
C PRO A 52 -5.01 10.25 -8.00
N LEU A 53 -3.72 10.47 -7.81
CA LEU A 53 -2.99 11.55 -8.46
C LEU A 53 -2.79 11.22 -9.93
N GLN A 54 -3.18 12.14 -10.82
CA GLN A 54 -2.87 12.03 -12.24
C GLN A 54 -1.47 12.55 -12.50
N VAL A 55 -0.60 11.69 -13.01
CA VAL A 55 0.77 12.03 -13.41
C VAL A 55 0.90 11.88 -14.91
N LYS A 56 1.36 12.95 -15.55
CA LYS A 56 1.60 13.01 -16.99
C LYS A 56 3.07 12.81 -17.25
N GLU A 57 3.38 11.77 -18.00
CA GLU A 57 4.67 11.57 -18.65
C GLU A 57 4.45 11.77 -20.16
N GLU A 58 5.48 12.17 -20.90
CA GLU A 58 5.40 12.78 -22.24
C GLU A 58 4.24 12.30 -23.14
N ASN A 59 4.00 10.99 -23.20
CA ASN A 59 2.95 10.38 -24.03
C ASN A 59 1.89 9.57 -23.26
N SER A 60 1.88 9.57 -21.92
CA SER A 60 0.91 8.82 -21.13
C SER A 60 0.46 9.56 -19.88
N THR A 61 -0.80 9.36 -19.49
CA THR A 61 -1.30 9.80 -18.19
C THR A 61 -1.55 8.56 -17.36
N SER A 62 -0.91 8.51 -16.19
CA SER A 62 -1.04 7.42 -15.23
C SER A 62 -1.70 7.92 -13.95
N SER A 63 -2.52 7.08 -13.35
CA SER A 63 -3.11 7.32 -12.02
C SER A 63 -2.25 6.64 -10.97
N LEU A 64 -1.88 7.34 -9.91
CA LEU A 64 -1.06 6.78 -8.84
C LEU A 64 -1.49 7.25 -7.45
N TYR A 65 -1.25 6.39 -6.48
CA TYR A 65 -1.37 6.70 -5.06
C TYR A 65 -0.40 5.80 -4.27
N ILE A 66 -0.04 6.22 -3.06
CA ILE A 66 0.79 5.42 -2.16
C ILE A 66 -0.14 4.77 -1.14
N ALA A 67 -0.13 3.43 -1.08
CA ALA A 67 -0.80 2.67 -0.04
C ALA A 67 0.10 2.54 1.21
N GLY A 68 -0.48 2.19 2.36
CA GLY A 68 0.27 2.10 3.61
C GLY A 68 -0.07 0.87 4.44
N SER A 69 0.97 0.32 5.08
CA SER A 69 0.91 -0.70 6.12
C SER A 69 1.91 -0.35 7.23
N PRO A 70 1.82 -0.94 8.44
CA PRO A 70 0.62 -1.59 8.95
C PRO A 70 -0.52 -0.55 9.11
N PRO A 71 -1.80 -0.97 9.11
CA PRO A 71 -2.94 -0.05 9.23
C PRO A 71 -2.85 0.87 10.46
N SER A 72 -2.24 0.41 11.55
CA SER A 72 -2.03 1.20 12.77
C SER A 72 -1.07 2.38 12.60
N PHE A 73 -0.28 2.42 11.53
CA PHE A 73 0.67 3.50 11.22
C PHE A 73 0.12 4.50 10.19
N CYS A 74 -1.12 4.29 9.75
CA CYS A 74 -1.73 5.05 8.67
C CYS A 74 -2.88 5.91 9.20
N PRO A 75 -3.00 7.17 8.74
CA PRO A 75 -4.23 7.93 8.93
C PRO A 75 -5.38 7.29 8.14
N LYS A 76 -6.63 7.56 8.55
CA LYS A 76 -7.83 7.00 7.89
C LYS A 76 -7.96 7.39 6.42
N SER A 77 -7.33 8.49 5.98
CA SER A 77 -7.39 8.97 4.61
C SER A 77 -6.50 8.20 3.62
N ARG A 78 -5.61 7.33 4.13
CA ARG A 78 -4.64 6.55 3.35
C ARG A 78 -5.24 5.21 2.98
N THR A 79 -5.16 4.82 1.70
CA THR A 79 -5.50 3.45 1.26
C THR A 79 -4.62 2.44 1.98
N GLN A 80 -5.22 1.40 2.54
CA GLN A 80 -4.45 0.34 3.19
C GLN A 80 -3.79 -0.56 2.14
N ASP A 81 -2.58 -1.02 2.43
CA ASP A 81 -1.79 -1.85 1.49
C ASP A 81 -2.53 -3.13 1.09
N LEU A 82 -3.15 -3.81 2.06
CA LEU A 82 -3.97 -5.00 1.80
C LEU A 82 -5.14 -4.68 0.86
N GLU A 83 -5.86 -3.58 1.09
CA GLU A 83 -6.97 -3.16 0.24
C GLU A 83 -6.50 -2.86 -1.19
N ALA A 84 -5.36 -2.19 -1.35
CA ALA A 84 -4.78 -1.89 -2.66
C ALA A 84 -4.45 -3.17 -3.43
N ILE A 85 -3.82 -4.16 -2.79
CA ILE A 85 -3.49 -5.46 -3.39
C ILE A 85 -4.76 -6.23 -3.77
N LEU A 86 -5.69 -6.40 -2.83
CA LEU A 86 -6.91 -7.18 -3.07
C LEU A 86 -7.72 -6.59 -4.21
N SER A 87 -7.82 -5.26 -4.27
CA SER A 87 -8.56 -4.61 -5.34
C SER A 87 -7.87 -4.67 -6.70
N SER A 88 -6.54 -4.62 -6.73
CA SER A 88 -5.78 -4.78 -7.98
C SER A 88 -5.97 -6.18 -8.56
N ILE A 89 -6.10 -7.20 -7.71
CA ILE A 89 -6.44 -8.57 -8.12
C ILE A 89 -7.89 -8.64 -8.60
N SER A 90 -8.85 -8.15 -7.82
CA SER A 90 -10.27 -8.28 -8.16
C SER A 90 -10.72 -7.45 -9.36
N GLU A 91 -10.03 -6.35 -9.66
CA GLU A 91 -10.37 -5.46 -10.78
C GLU A 91 -9.69 -5.89 -12.10
N ALA A 92 -8.72 -6.81 -12.05
CA ALA A 92 -8.03 -7.33 -13.22
C ALA A 92 -9.00 -8.10 -14.16
N GLN A 93 -8.89 -7.87 -15.47
CA GLN A 93 -9.81 -8.45 -16.47
C GLN A 93 -9.19 -9.56 -17.32
N GLU A 94 -7.86 -9.62 -17.41
CA GLU A 94 -7.16 -10.57 -18.30
C GLU A 94 -6.19 -11.47 -17.55
N PHE A 95 -5.28 -10.89 -16.75
CA PHE A 95 -4.29 -11.65 -15.99
C PHE A 95 -3.82 -10.90 -14.75
N VAL A 96 -3.25 -11.64 -13.80
CA VAL A 96 -2.54 -11.13 -12.62
C VAL A 96 -1.14 -11.76 -12.59
N ASP A 97 -0.10 -10.93 -12.68
CA ASP A 97 1.29 -11.37 -12.51
C ASP A 97 1.77 -11.08 -11.09
N VAL A 98 2.22 -12.12 -10.38
CA VAL A 98 2.69 -12.02 -8.99
C VAL A 98 4.17 -12.37 -8.91
N ALA A 99 4.99 -11.37 -8.62
CA ALA A 99 6.43 -11.52 -8.43
C ALA A 99 6.83 -11.11 -7.00
N VAL A 100 6.85 -12.08 -6.08
CA VAL A 100 7.21 -11.87 -4.66
C VAL A 100 8.39 -12.75 -4.25
N MET A 101 9.09 -12.38 -3.17
CA MET A 101 10.18 -13.20 -2.62
C MET A 101 9.66 -14.52 -2.04
N GLU A 102 8.61 -14.44 -1.25
CA GLU A 102 7.99 -15.56 -0.55
C GLU A 102 6.48 -15.33 -0.46
N TYR A 103 5.70 -16.39 -0.56
CA TYR A 103 4.24 -16.34 -0.51
C TYR A 103 3.71 -17.45 0.39
N PHE A 104 3.02 -17.07 1.48
CA PHE A 104 2.40 -18.00 2.43
C PHE A 104 1.05 -17.44 2.92
N PRO A 105 -0.05 -18.22 2.88
CA PRO A 105 -1.35 -17.80 3.40
C PRO A 105 -1.44 -17.95 4.93
N THR A 106 -0.37 -17.61 5.65
CA THR A 106 -0.25 -17.82 7.11
C THR A 106 0.61 -16.74 7.74
N ILE A 107 0.30 -16.37 8.99
CA ILE A 107 1.17 -15.51 9.81
C ILE A 107 2.30 -16.37 10.40
N PHE A 108 3.44 -16.39 9.73
CA PHE A 108 4.58 -17.26 10.08
C PHE A 108 5.31 -16.85 11.37
N PHE A 109 5.21 -15.58 11.77
CA PHE A 109 5.94 -15.02 12.92
C PHE A 109 5.16 -15.11 14.25
N GLU A 110 3.88 -15.49 14.21
CA GLU A 110 3.07 -15.71 15.42
C GLU A 110 3.06 -17.18 15.84
N LYS A 111 2.95 -17.42 17.16
CA LYS A 111 2.77 -18.76 17.74
C LYS A 111 1.50 -18.81 18.58
N PRO A 112 0.56 -19.74 18.33
CA PRO A 112 0.56 -20.69 17.20
C PRO A 112 0.42 -19.97 15.85
N GLN A 113 0.90 -20.61 14.78
CA GLN A 113 0.70 -20.09 13.43
C GLN A 113 -0.79 -19.92 13.15
N LYS A 114 -1.15 -18.82 12.50
CA LYS A 114 -2.53 -18.51 12.14
C LYS A 114 -2.68 -18.49 10.63
N TYR A 115 -3.75 -19.09 10.15
CA TYR A 115 -4.15 -18.98 8.75
C TYR A 115 -4.59 -17.54 8.44
N TRP A 116 -4.15 -17.00 7.31
CA TRP A 116 -4.44 -15.63 6.88
C TRP A 116 -4.68 -15.64 5.36
N PRO A 117 -5.95 -15.78 4.94
CA PRO A 117 -6.27 -16.19 3.58
C PRO A 117 -6.42 -15.07 2.57
N PHE A 118 -6.48 -13.80 2.99
CA PHE A 118 -7.05 -12.72 2.16
C PHE A 118 -6.48 -12.64 0.72
N ILE A 119 -5.17 -12.70 0.55
CA ILE A 119 -4.53 -12.65 -0.78
C ILE A 119 -4.69 -13.98 -1.54
N ASP A 120 -4.67 -15.13 -0.85
CA ASP A 120 -4.88 -16.46 -1.42
C ASP A 120 -6.30 -16.64 -1.94
N ASP A 121 -7.29 -16.23 -1.16
CA ASP A 121 -8.69 -16.21 -1.57
C ASP A 121 -8.86 -15.32 -2.80
N ALA A 122 -8.30 -14.10 -2.80
CA ALA A 122 -8.41 -13.18 -3.94
C ALA A 122 -7.79 -13.74 -5.23
N ILE A 123 -6.60 -14.34 -5.14
CA ILE A 123 -5.94 -14.96 -6.32
C ILE A 123 -6.77 -16.14 -6.83
N ARG A 124 -7.28 -16.99 -5.94
CA ARG A 124 -8.11 -18.14 -6.34
C ARG A 124 -9.42 -17.68 -6.95
N THR A 125 -10.11 -16.72 -6.34
CA THR A 125 -11.34 -16.15 -6.87
C THR A 125 -11.12 -15.59 -8.27
N ALA A 126 -10.08 -14.77 -8.49
CA ALA A 126 -9.78 -14.19 -9.80
C ALA A 126 -9.42 -15.20 -10.92
N ALA A 127 -9.15 -16.46 -10.57
CA ALA A 127 -8.91 -17.52 -11.55
C ALA A 127 -10.21 -18.23 -12.01
N PHE A 128 -11.30 -18.07 -11.27
CA PHE A 128 -12.57 -18.76 -11.52
C PHE A 128 -13.76 -17.82 -11.76
N GLU A 129 -13.67 -16.58 -11.28
CA GLU A 129 -14.67 -15.51 -11.45
C GLU A 129 -14.10 -14.40 -12.33
#